data_AF-A0AAV2VZ48-F1
#
_entry.id   AF-A0AAV2VZ48-F1
#
_cell.length_a   1.000
_cell.length_b   1.000
_cell.length_c   1.000
_cell.angle_alpha   90.00
_cell.angle_beta   90.00
_cell.angle_gamma   90.00
#
_symmetry.space_group_name_H-M   'P 1'
#
loop_
_entity.id
_entity.type
_entity.pdbx_description
1 polymer ?
#
loop_
_entity_poly.entity_id
_entity_poly.type
_entity_poly.pdbx_seq_one_letter_code
_entity_poly.pdbx_strand_id
1 'polypeptide(L)'
;MRIGIILAGVLLAIGAQAKPLDQYKILNHIDNYGNVHLRNTHYTSLPDGMKVKGNLNIAKTQIEKLPKGLEIGGSLDASNSQLSFIAKGTQIKGYGNFLGSQIKKWNAGVKVGGYLNFTDTPLEDLPPGLIVTGDLSVIRTPLEELPQPLTVEGDLYIGGSKITKLPDELTVDGNIYLGGNQITYWPKDLKLGGAVAR
;
A
#
# COMPACT_ATOMS: atom_id res chain seq x y z
N MET A 1 54.38 -5.87 38.46
CA MET A 1 53.69 -4.57 38.26
C MET A 1 53.53 -4.33 36.76
N ARG A 2 52.30 -4.50 36.23
CA ARG A 2 51.78 -3.93 34.98
C ARG A 2 50.31 -4.37 34.87
N ILE A 3 49.42 -3.50 35.32
CA ILE A 3 47.97 -3.64 35.19
C ILE A 3 47.65 -3.24 33.74
N GLY A 4 47.24 -4.20 32.91
CA GLY A 4 46.72 -3.93 31.58
C GLY A 4 45.24 -3.56 31.70
N ILE A 5 44.93 -2.27 31.55
CA ILE A 5 43.56 -1.79 31.40
C ILE A 5 43.14 -2.07 29.95
N ILE A 6 42.26 -3.04 29.76
CA ILE A 6 41.56 -3.24 28.48
C ILE A 6 40.43 -2.21 28.45
N LEU A 7 40.64 -1.15 27.68
CA LEU A 7 39.60 -0.16 27.38
C LEU A 7 38.63 -0.79 26.36
N ALA A 8 37.52 -1.34 26.83
CA ALA A 8 36.44 -1.78 25.96
C ALA A 8 35.74 -0.54 25.37
N GLY A 9 36.14 -0.14 24.17
CA GLY A 9 35.46 0.89 23.41
C GLY A 9 34.08 0.41 22.99
N VAL A 10 33.04 0.91 23.65
CA VAL A 10 31.66 0.75 23.18
C VAL A 10 31.51 1.61 21.92
N LEU A 11 31.53 0.96 20.75
CA LEU A 11 31.04 1.56 19.52
C LEU A 11 29.52 1.71 19.64
N LEU A 12 29.08 2.88 20.13
CA LEU A 12 27.71 3.34 19.94
C LEU A 12 27.50 3.52 18.45
N ALA A 13 26.88 2.51 17.81
CA ALA A 13 26.28 2.69 16.50
C ALA A 13 25.26 3.82 16.64
N ILE A 14 25.60 5.00 16.12
CA ILE A 14 24.72 6.16 16.08
C ILE A 14 23.59 5.77 15.12
N GLY A 15 22.52 5.19 15.67
CA GLY A 15 21.32 4.91 14.90
C GLY A 15 20.89 6.22 14.25
N ALA A 16 20.78 6.26 12.93
CA ALA A 16 20.27 7.41 12.22
C ALA A 16 18.89 7.74 12.81
N GLN A 17 18.81 8.83 13.58
CA GLN A 17 17.60 9.17 14.31
C GLN A 17 16.47 9.39 13.31
N ALA A 18 15.39 8.65 13.49
CA ALA A 18 14.21 8.75 12.66
C ALA A 18 13.61 10.15 12.82
N LYS A 19 13.33 10.84 11.71
CA LYS A 19 12.95 12.27 11.74
C LYS A 19 11.84 12.60 10.75
N PRO A 20 11.01 13.62 11.01
CA PRO A 20 10.09 14.14 10.00
C PRO A 20 10.82 14.66 8.76
N LEU A 21 10.23 14.44 7.57
CA LEU A 21 10.62 15.14 6.36
C LEU A 21 9.98 16.53 6.35
N ASP A 22 10.77 17.57 6.13
CA ASP A 22 10.27 18.94 5.95
C ASP A 22 10.33 19.39 4.49
N GLN A 23 9.67 20.52 4.20
CA GLN A 23 9.54 21.10 2.87
C GLN A 23 10.86 21.51 2.21
N TYR A 24 11.95 21.64 2.96
CA TYR A 24 13.26 21.98 2.41
C TYR A 24 14.07 20.72 2.15
N LYS A 25 14.04 19.75 3.08
CA LYS A 25 14.74 18.48 2.95
C LYS A 25 14.24 17.67 1.76
N ILE A 26 12.95 17.77 1.43
CA ILE A 26 12.35 17.09 0.27
C ILE A 26 13.05 17.44 -1.05
N LEU A 27 13.60 18.66 -1.18
CA LEU A 27 14.29 19.10 -2.40
C LEU A 27 15.52 18.24 -2.72
N ASN A 28 16.10 17.59 -1.72
CA ASN A 28 17.23 16.66 -1.91
C ASN A 28 16.80 15.27 -2.41
N HIS A 29 15.49 15.00 -2.50
CA HIS A 29 14.93 13.70 -2.88
C HIS A 29 14.10 13.78 -4.17
N ILE A 30 14.03 14.96 -4.81
CA ILE A 30 13.26 15.18 -6.03
C ILE A 30 14.18 15.13 -7.25
N ASP A 31 13.79 14.35 -8.26
CA ASP A 31 14.47 14.36 -9.57
C ASP A 31 13.86 15.37 -10.56
N ASN A 32 14.48 15.52 -11.73
CA ASN A 32 14.06 16.47 -12.76
C ASN A 32 12.68 16.14 -13.38
N TYR A 33 12.14 14.95 -13.16
CA TYR A 33 10.80 14.55 -13.59
C TYR A 33 9.75 14.76 -12.48
N GLY A 34 10.19 15.21 -11.30
CA GLY A 34 9.33 15.47 -10.15
C GLY A 34 8.97 14.22 -9.35
N ASN A 35 9.70 13.11 -9.52
CA ASN A 35 9.57 11.96 -8.63
C ASN A 35 10.26 12.25 -7.29
N VAL A 36 9.71 11.73 -6.20
CA VAL A 36 10.26 11.83 -4.85
C VAL A 36 10.76 10.45 -4.39
N HIS A 37 12.06 10.34 -4.12
CA HIS A 37 12.74 9.10 -3.77
C HIS A 37 13.12 9.06 -2.29
N LEU A 38 12.30 8.41 -1.45
CA LEU A 38 12.52 8.28 -0.01
C LEU A 38 12.82 6.84 0.42
N ARG A 39 13.01 5.92 -0.53
CA ARG A 39 13.27 4.50 -0.24
C ARG A 39 14.46 4.32 0.70
N ASN A 40 14.31 3.45 1.71
CA ASN A 40 15.35 3.18 2.73
C ASN A 40 15.82 4.41 3.52
N THR A 41 15.06 5.51 3.52
CA THR A 41 15.38 6.65 4.38
C THR A 41 14.82 6.45 5.78
N HIS A 42 15.37 7.22 6.73
CA HIS A 42 14.94 7.20 8.13
C HIS A 42 13.84 8.24 8.41
N TYR A 43 13.07 8.63 7.40
CA TYR A 43 11.96 9.57 7.63
C TYR A 43 10.78 8.87 8.28
N THR A 44 10.07 9.58 9.17
CA THR A 44 8.89 9.05 9.89
C THR A 44 7.57 9.69 9.46
N SER A 45 7.62 10.82 8.76
CA SER A 45 6.43 11.50 8.25
C SER A 45 6.75 12.35 7.02
N LEU A 46 5.70 12.65 6.27
CA LEU A 46 5.69 13.61 5.17
C LEU A 46 5.03 14.93 5.64
N PRO A 47 5.41 16.08 5.05
CA PRO A 47 4.76 17.35 5.37
C PRO A 47 3.32 17.42 4.84
N ASP A 48 2.44 18.14 5.54
CA ASP A 48 1.06 18.38 5.11
C ASP A 48 0.98 19.14 3.78
N GLY A 49 -0.05 18.86 2.98
CA GLY A 49 -0.27 19.53 1.69
C GLY A 49 0.80 19.24 0.62
N MET A 50 1.65 18.24 0.85
CA MET A 50 2.69 17.83 -0.09
C MET A 50 2.11 17.46 -1.45
N LYS A 51 2.71 18.00 -2.51
CA LYS A 51 2.39 17.68 -3.91
C LYS A 51 3.60 17.07 -4.59
N VAL A 52 3.44 15.86 -5.11
CA VAL A 52 4.45 15.15 -5.89
C VAL A 52 4.04 15.18 -7.35
N LYS A 53 4.85 15.77 -8.22
CA LYS A 53 4.51 15.88 -9.65
C LYS A 53 4.56 14.52 -10.36
N GLY A 54 5.55 13.69 -10.00
CA GLY A 54 5.72 12.34 -10.50
C GLY A 54 5.34 11.28 -9.46
N ASN A 55 6.14 10.23 -9.38
CA ASN A 55 5.98 9.11 -8.46
C ASN A 55 6.51 9.44 -7.06
N LEU A 56 5.91 8.84 -6.02
CA LEU A 56 6.41 8.87 -4.65
C LEU A 56 6.85 7.46 -4.25
N ASN A 57 8.13 7.30 -3.91
CA ASN A 57 8.65 6.04 -3.36
C ASN A 57 9.02 6.21 -1.88
N ILE A 58 8.22 5.60 -1.01
CA ILE A 58 8.47 5.51 0.45
C ILE A 58 8.74 4.07 0.91
N ALA A 59 9.10 3.19 -0.02
CA ALA A 59 9.36 1.78 0.31
C ALA A 59 10.45 1.64 1.38
N LYS A 60 10.28 0.69 2.30
CA LYS A 60 11.24 0.43 3.38
C LYS A 60 11.55 1.66 4.26
N THR A 61 10.57 2.50 4.52
CA THR A 61 10.68 3.64 5.44
C THR A 61 9.87 3.41 6.72
N GLN A 62 10.16 4.23 7.74
CA GLN A 62 9.41 4.29 9.00
C GLN A 62 8.22 5.25 8.93
N ILE A 63 7.76 5.62 7.72
CA ILE A 63 6.61 6.52 7.54
C ILE A 63 5.34 5.74 7.84
N GLU A 64 4.67 6.08 8.93
CA GLU A 64 3.45 5.39 9.38
C GLU A 64 2.17 5.95 8.76
N LYS A 65 2.19 7.23 8.37
CA LYS A 65 0.98 7.96 7.96
C LYS A 65 1.24 8.84 6.74
N LEU A 66 0.33 8.81 5.77
CA LEU A 66 0.27 9.81 4.70
C LEU A 66 -0.63 10.98 5.12
N PRO A 67 -0.18 12.24 4.93
CA PRO A 67 -0.87 13.44 5.40
C PRO A 67 -2.12 13.78 4.58
N LYS A 68 -2.96 14.66 5.12
CA LYS A 68 -4.13 15.19 4.41
C LYS A 68 -3.68 16.02 3.20
N GLY A 69 -4.45 15.93 2.11
CA GLY A 69 -4.20 16.71 0.90
C GLY A 69 -2.94 16.30 0.13
N LEU A 70 -2.39 15.11 0.40
CA LEU A 70 -1.31 14.55 -0.42
C LEU A 70 -1.82 14.29 -1.85
N GLU A 71 -1.17 14.92 -2.81
CA GLU A 71 -1.43 14.74 -4.24
C GLU A 71 -0.19 14.14 -4.90
N ILE A 72 -0.35 12.99 -5.57
CA ILE A 72 0.72 12.30 -6.31
C ILE A 72 0.31 12.22 -7.78
N GLY A 73 1.07 12.89 -8.64
CA GLY A 73 0.81 12.96 -10.08
C GLY A 73 1.14 11.68 -10.84
N GLY A 74 1.97 10.80 -10.25
CA GLY A 74 2.22 9.44 -10.69
C GLY A 74 1.71 8.41 -9.68
N SER A 75 2.51 7.37 -9.45
CA SER A 75 2.22 6.25 -8.57
C SER A 75 2.85 6.36 -7.19
N LEU A 76 2.32 5.62 -6.23
CA LEU A 76 2.87 5.44 -4.89
C LEU A 76 3.44 4.03 -4.73
N ASP A 77 4.73 3.94 -4.40
CA ASP A 77 5.35 2.71 -3.90
C ASP A 77 5.64 2.85 -2.40
N ALA A 78 4.89 2.11 -1.58
CA ALA A 78 5.04 2.04 -0.14
C ALA A 78 5.41 0.61 0.32
N SER A 79 5.98 -0.19 -0.57
CA SER A 79 6.29 -1.57 -0.28
C SER A 79 7.24 -1.73 0.92
N ASN A 80 6.91 -2.67 1.80
CA ASN A 80 7.67 -3.01 3.01
C ASN A 80 7.95 -1.80 3.91
N SER A 81 7.05 -0.80 3.93
CA SER A 81 7.14 0.35 4.83
C SER A 81 6.31 0.14 6.10
N GLN A 82 6.45 1.03 7.08
CA GLN A 82 5.61 1.07 8.27
C GLN A 82 4.23 1.73 8.04
N LEU A 83 3.88 2.03 6.77
CA LEU A 83 2.65 2.73 6.44
C LEU A 83 1.43 1.92 6.91
N SER A 84 0.63 2.52 7.77
CA SER A 84 -0.59 1.91 8.32
C SER A 84 -1.84 2.76 8.13
N PHE A 85 -1.67 4.06 7.82
CA PHE A 85 -2.78 4.99 7.67
C PHE A 85 -2.59 5.95 6.50
N ILE A 86 -3.64 6.13 5.71
CA ILE A 86 -3.70 7.13 4.63
C ILE A 86 -4.88 8.06 4.89
N ALA A 87 -4.60 9.35 4.98
CA ALA A 87 -5.63 10.35 5.22
C ALA A 87 -6.62 10.45 4.05
N LYS A 88 -7.90 10.66 4.37
CA LYS A 88 -8.94 10.98 3.40
C LYS A 88 -8.56 12.23 2.59
N GLY A 89 -8.91 12.24 1.31
CA GLY A 89 -8.54 13.28 0.36
C GLY A 89 -7.19 13.06 -0.31
N THR A 90 -6.46 11.99 0.02
CA THR A 90 -5.25 11.60 -0.71
C THR A 90 -5.60 11.20 -2.14
N GLN A 91 -4.86 11.71 -3.11
CA GLN A 91 -5.05 11.45 -4.54
C GLN A 91 -3.77 10.90 -5.15
N ILE A 92 -3.87 9.75 -5.80
CA ILE A 92 -2.79 9.06 -6.51
C ILE A 92 -3.26 8.84 -7.94
N LYS A 93 -2.67 9.54 -8.92
CA LYS A 93 -3.13 9.42 -10.31
C LYS A 93 -2.79 8.06 -10.92
N GLY A 94 -1.65 7.49 -10.55
CA GLY A 94 -1.22 6.16 -10.95
C GLY A 94 -1.71 5.09 -9.99
N TYR A 95 -0.88 4.06 -9.79
CA TYR A 95 -1.18 2.92 -8.92
C TYR A 95 -0.74 3.15 -7.46
N GLY A 96 -1.26 2.32 -6.57
CA GLY A 96 -0.83 2.21 -5.17
C GLY A 96 -0.27 0.83 -4.86
N ASN A 97 1.05 0.74 -4.61
CA ASN A 97 1.70 -0.50 -4.19
C ASN A 97 1.99 -0.49 -2.68
N PHE A 98 1.28 -1.32 -1.94
CA PHE A 98 1.33 -1.41 -0.47
C PHE A 98 1.89 -2.74 0.03
N LEU A 99 2.50 -3.54 -0.85
CA LEU A 99 3.03 -4.87 -0.54
C LEU A 99 3.82 -4.87 0.78
N GLY A 100 3.45 -5.72 1.74
CA GLY A 100 4.16 -5.85 3.02
C GLY A 100 4.11 -4.62 3.93
N SER A 101 3.28 -3.62 3.62
CA SER A 101 3.03 -2.49 4.52
C SER A 101 2.11 -2.89 5.69
N GLN A 102 1.87 -1.97 6.61
CA GLN A 102 1.08 -2.19 7.83
C GLN A 102 -0.38 -1.74 7.68
N ILE A 103 -0.89 -1.61 6.45
CA ILE A 103 -2.27 -1.20 6.19
C ILE A 103 -3.23 -2.29 6.66
N LYS A 104 -4.07 -1.95 7.65
CA LYS A 104 -5.13 -2.83 8.16
C LYS A 104 -6.52 -2.55 7.59
N LYS A 105 -6.78 -1.30 7.20
CA LYS A 105 -8.07 -0.87 6.66
C LYS A 105 -7.86 0.08 5.49
N TRP A 106 -8.60 -0.15 4.41
CA TRP A 106 -8.68 0.78 3.30
C TRP A 106 -9.94 1.64 3.42
N ASN A 107 -9.85 2.94 3.12
CA ASN A 107 -11.00 3.85 3.26
C ASN A 107 -11.36 4.49 1.91
N ALA A 108 -12.66 4.72 1.68
CA ALA A 108 -13.19 5.31 0.45
C ALA A 108 -12.76 6.77 0.18
N GLY A 109 -12.04 7.39 1.12
CA GLY A 109 -11.54 8.75 0.96
C GLY A 109 -10.23 8.85 0.17
N VAL A 110 -9.63 7.73 -0.25
CA VAL A 110 -8.40 7.70 -1.04
C VAL A 110 -8.75 7.39 -2.49
N LYS A 111 -8.32 8.25 -3.42
CA LYS A 111 -8.51 8.04 -4.86
C LYS A 111 -7.22 7.52 -5.47
N VAL A 112 -7.29 6.39 -6.15
CA VAL A 112 -6.17 5.76 -6.89
C VAL A 112 -6.63 5.49 -8.31
N GLY A 113 -5.84 5.91 -9.30
CA GLY A 113 -6.22 5.83 -10.72
C GLY A 113 -5.73 4.57 -11.44
N GLY A 114 -5.00 3.69 -10.76
CA GLY A 114 -4.62 2.37 -11.28
C GLY A 114 -4.80 1.27 -10.24
N TYR A 115 -3.95 0.25 -10.35
CA TYR A 115 -4.05 -0.94 -9.49
C TYR A 115 -3.81 -0.63 -8.00
N LEU A 116 -4.33 -1.51 -7.16
CA LEU A 116 -4.10 -1.56 -5.73
C LEU A 116 -3.49 -2.91 -5.34
N ASN A 117 -2.30 -2.88 -4.73
CA ASN A 117 -1.63 -4.09 -4.27
C ASN A 117 -1.46 -4.09 -2.74
N PHE A 118 -2.23 -4.94 -2.05
CA PHE A 118 -2.19 -5.17 -0.60
C PHE A 118 -1.54 -6.51 -0.23
N THR A 119 -0.78 -7.12 -1.13
CA THR A 119 -0.13 -8.42 -0.87
C THR A 119 0.68 -8.38 0.42
N ASP A 120 0.56 -9.40 1.27
CA ASP A 120 1.30 -9.52 2.54
C ASP A 120 1.06 -8.39 3.55
N THR A 121 -0.08 -7.71 3.48
CA THR A 121 -0.49 -6.71 4.49
C THR A 121 -1.41 -7.32 5.54
N PRO A 122 -1.54 -6.72 6.73
CA PRO A 122 -2.53 -7.11 7.72
C PRO A 122 -3.94 -6.58 7.39
N LEU A 123 -4.30 -6.43 6.12
CA LEU A 123 -5.57 -5.86 5.67
C LEU A 123 -6.76 -6.74 6.08
N GLU A 124 -7.69 -6.16 6.82
CA GLU A 124 -8.89 -6.81 7.37
C GLU A 124 -10.19 -6.22 6.80
N ASP A 125 -10.14 -5.03 6.19
CA ASP A 125 -11.35 -4.28 5.82
C ASP A 125 -11.14 -3.42 4.57
N LEU A 126 -12.10 -3.49 3.64
CA LEU A 126 -12.19 -2.71 2.42
C LEU A 126 -13.53 -1.95 2.42
N PRO A 127 -13.60 -0.71 1.87
CA PRO A 127 -14.80 0.09 1.95
C PRO A 127 -15.90 -0.47 1.03
N PRO A 128 -17.19 -0.35 1.40
CA PRO A 128 -18.31 -0.76 0.54
C PRO A 128 -18.30 0.03 -0.77
N GLY A 129 -18.72 -0.62 -1.86
CA GLY A 129 -18.73 0.00 -3.19
C GLY A 129 -17.34 0.33 -3.74
N LEU A 130 -16.30 -0.42 -3.35
CA LEU A 130 -14.95 -0.21 -3.85
C LEU A 130 -14.90 -0.40 -5.37
N ILE A 131 -14.32 0.58 -6.05
CA ILE A 131 -14.00 0.53 -7.48
C ILE A 131 -12.48 0.63 -7.63
N VAL A 132 -11.90 -0.29 -8.38
CA VAL A 132 -10.47 -0.31 -8.72
C VAL A 132 -10.34 -0.27 -10.24
N THR A 133 -9.71 0.77 -10.78
CA THR A 133 -9.54 0.99 -12.24
C THR A 133 -8.44 0.14 -12.87
N GLY A 134 -7.83 -0.74 -12.10
CA GLY A 134 -6.86 -1.73 -12.56
C GLY A 134 -6.97 -2.96 -11.67
N ASP A 135 -5.86 -3.66 -11.47
CA ASP A 135 -5.87 -4.88 -10.68
C ASP A 135 -6.09 -4.62 -9.19
N LEU A 136 -6.74 -5.56 -8.51
CA LEU A 136 -6.82 -5.61 -7.06
C LEU A 136 -6.14 -6.88 -6.56
N SER A 137 -5.05 -6.73 -5.80
CA SER A 137 -4.44 -7.85 -5.07
C SER A 137 -4.65 -7.71 -3.57
N VAL A 138 -5.25 -8.74 -2.97
CA VAL A 138 -5.37 -8.96 -1.51
C VAL A 138 -4.73 -10.29 -1.11
N ILE A 139 -3.74 -10.74 -1.89
CA ILE A 139 -3.02 -11.98 -1.68
C ILE A 139 -2.40 -12.02 -0.27
N ARG A 140 -2.56 -13.15 0.43
CA ARG A 140 -1.98 -13.39 1.77
C ARG A 140 -2.32 -12.30 2.80
N THR A 141 -3.55 -11.80 2.74
CA THR A 141 -4.13 -10.91 3.76
C THR A 141 -5.06 -11.68 4.70
N PRO A 142 -5.31 -11.22 5.93
CA PRO A 142 -6.30 -11.84 6.81
C PRO A 142 -7.76 -11.53 6.42
N LEU A 143 -8.00 -10.80 5.32
CA LEU A 143 -9.31 -10.41 4.82
C LEU A 143 -10.25 -11.61 4.64
N GLU A 144 -11.44 -11.54 5.25
CA GLU A 144 -12.44 -12.62 5.26
C GLU A 144 -13.53 -12.41 4.21
N GLU A 145 -13.83 -11.15 3.87
CA GLU A 145 -14.89 -10.78 2.94
C GLU A 145 -14.42 -9.65 2.00
N LEU A 146 -14.87 -9.71 0.75
CA LEU A 146 -14.76 -8.59 -0.20
C LEU A 146 -15.93 -7.61 0.02
N PRO A 147 -15.77 -6.32 -0.31
CA PRO A 147 -16.83 -5.33 -0.13
C PRO A 147 -18.00 -5.57 -1.10
N GLN A 148 -19.17 -5.05 -0.71
CA GLN A 148 -20.42 -5.14 -1.47
C GLN A 148 -20.86 -3.73 -1.92
N PRO A 149 -21.17 -3.49 -3.20
CA PRO A 149 -20.66 -4.23 -4.37
C PRO A 149 -19.13 -4.04 -4.55
N LEU A 150 -18.51 -4.82 -5.44
CA LEU A 150 -17.11 -4.65 -5.85
C LEU A 150 -16.98 -4.56 -7.37
N THR A 151 -16.21 -3.58 -7.86
CA THR A 151 -15.82 -3.45 -9.27
C THR A 151 -14.30 -3.39 -9.39
N VAL A 152 -13.75 -4.24 -10.27
CA VAL A 152 -12.32 -4.29 -10.63
C VAL A 152 -12.21 -4.27 -12.15
N GLU A 153 -11.66 -3.21 -12.72
CA GLU A 153 -11.49 -3.06 -14.18
C GLU A 153 -10.29 -3.88 -14.73
N GLY A 154 -9.48 -4.45 -13.83
CA GLY A 154 -8.41 -5.39 -14.16
C GLY A 154 -8.66 -6.79 -13.61
N ASP A 155 -7.59 -7.44 -13.18
CA ASP A 155 -7.61 -8.75 -12.55
C ASP A 155 -7.83 -8.66 -11.03
N LEU A 156 -8.51 -9.66 -10.47
CA LEU A 156 -8.72 -9.82 -9.03
C LEU A 156 -7.89 -10.98 -8.50
N TYR A 157 -6.97 -10.71 -7.57
CA TYR A 157 -6.12 -11.71 -6.94
C TYR A 157 -6.43 -11.84 -5.45
N ILE A 158 -6.95 -13.00 -5.03
CA ILE A 158 -7.32 -13.26 -3.63
C ILE A 158 -6.47 -14.35 -2.96
N GLY A 159 -5.54 -14.98 -3.68
CA GLY A 159 -4.74 -16.13 -3.23
C GLY A 159 -4.22 -16.06 -1.80
N GLY A 160 -4.51 -17.08 -1.00
CA GLY A 160 -4.04 -17.18 0.40
C GLY A 160 -4.66 -16.18 1.37
N SER A 161 -5.74 -15.49 1.00
CA SER A 161 -6.60 -14.79 1.97
C SER A 161 -7.51 -15.77 2.72
N LYS A 162 -8.46 -15.26 3.52
CA LYS A 162 -9.51 -16.06 4.17
C LYS A 162 -10.85 -15.97 3.45
N ILE A 163 -10.88 -15.42 2.23
CA ILE A 163 -12.10 -15.20 1.48
C ILE A 163 -12.69 -16.55 1.03
N THR A 164 -13.89 -16.85 1.54
CA THR A 164 -14.66 -18.05 1.17
C THR A 164 -15.96 -17.72 0.45
N LYS A 165 -16.34 -16.44 0.38
CA LYS A 165 -17.57 -15.96 -0.27
C LYS A 165 -17.24 -14.72 -1.10
N LEU A 166 -17.72 -14.71 -2.34
CA LEU A 166 -17.66 -13.53 -3.20
C LEU A 166 -18.92 -12.65 -2.99
N PRO A 167 -18.87 -11.34 -3.27
CA PRO A 167 -20.00 -10.45 -3.08
C PRO A 167 -21.15 -10.80 -4.03
N ASP A 168 -22.38 -10.37 -3.72
CA ASP A 168 -23.58 -10.65 -4.53
C ASP A 168 -23.47 -9.99 -5.90
N GLU A 169 -22.92 -8.77 -5.93
CA GLU A 169 -22.64 -7.96 -7.11
C GLU A 169 -21.12 -7.81 -7.27
N LEU A 170 -20.57 -8.52 -8.26
CA LEU A 170 -19.14 -8.53 -8.57
C LEU A 170 -18.92 -8.26 -10.05
N THR A 171 -18.17 -7.21 -10.36
CA THR A 171 -17.66 -6.94 -11.70
C THR A 171 -16.14 -7.06 -11.71
N VAL A 172 -15.61 -7.91 -12.60
CA VAL A 172 -14.18 -8.08 -12.86
C VAL A 172 -13.98 -8.14 -14.37
N ASP A 173 -13.39 -7.12 -14.97
CA ASP A 173 -13.19 -7.08 -16.43
C ASP A 173 -12.06 -8.01 -16.89
N GLY A 174 -11.13 -8.34 -16.00
CA GLY A 174 -10.08 -9.34 -16.20
C GLY A 174 -10.44 -10.73 -15.63
N ASN A 175 -9.46 -11.38 -15.03
CA ASN A 175 -9.53 -12.72 -14.46
C ASN A 175 -9.67 -12.67 -12.93
N ILE A 176 -10.20 -13.75 -12.36
CA ILE A 176 -10.21 -13.97 -10.91
C ILE A 176 -9.23 -15.09 -10.58
N TYR A 177 -8.17 -14.77 -9.82
CA TYR A 177 -7.16 -15.72 -9.36
C TYR A 177 -7.41 -16.09 -7.89
N LEU A 178 -7.90 -17.33 -7.68
CA LEU A 178 -8.25 -17.84 -6.37
C LEU A 178 -7.02 -18.24 -5.55
N GLY A 179 -5.95 -18.68 -6.20
CA GLY A 179 -4.65 -18.99 -5.58
C GLY A 179 -4.78 -19.88 -4.35
N GLY A 180 -5.55 -20.96 -4.45
CA GLY A 180 -5.80 -21.90 -3.36
C GLY A 180 -6.96 -21.57 -2.41
N ASN A 181 -7.68 -20.46 -2.57
CA ASN A 181 -8.92 -20.22 -1.81
C ASN A 181 -10.03 -21.20 -2.21
N GLN A 182 -10.83 -21.61 -1.22
CA GLN A 182 -12.03 -22.44 -1.43
C GLN A 182 -13.27 -21.57 -1.36
N ILE A 183 -13.81 -21.22 -2.53
CA ILE A 183 -15.03 -20.41 -2.64
C ILE A 183 -16.27 -21.29 -2.46
N THR A 184 -17.06 -20.97 -1.44
CA THR A 184 -18.32 -21.63 -1.06
C THR A 184 -19.55 -20.87 -1.54
N TYR A 185 -19.41 -19.58 -1.86
CA TYR A 185 -20.50 -18.74 -2.36
C TYR A 185 -20.02 -17.89 -3.53
N TRP A 186 -20.75 -18.01 -4.65
CA TRP A 186 -20.52 -17.25 -5.88
C TRP A 186 -21.55 -16.12 -6.02
N PRO A 187 -21.21 -15.03 -6.72
CA PRO A 187 -22.09 -13.88 -6.88
C PRO A 187 -23.41 -14.23 -7.57
N LYS A 188 -24.48 -13.49 -7.25
CA LYS A 188 -25.76 -13.57 -7.97
C LYS A 188 -25.69 -12.82 -9.30
N ASP A 189 -24.98 -11.69 -9.31
CA ASP A 189 -24.65 -10.89 -10.49
C ASP A 189 -23.12 -10.83 -10.63
N LEU A 190 -22.58 -11.79 -11.39
CA LEU A 190 -21.17 -11.82 -11.78
C LEU A 190 -21.01 -11.33 -13.22
N LYS A 191 -20.32 -10.20 -13.38
CA LYS A 191 -19.81 -9.74 -14.67
C LYS A 191 -18.32 -10.04 -14.73
N LEU A 192 -17.95 -10.98 -15.59
CA LEU A 192 -16.56 -11.44 -15.72
C LEU A 192 -16.13 -11.35 -17.18
N GLY A 193 -15.07 -10.57 -17.46
CA GLY A 193 -14.52 -10.46 -18.81
C GLY A 193 -13.50 -11.56 -19.15
N GLY A 194 -12.82 -12.11 -18.15
CA GLY A 194 -11.85 -13.19 -18.28
C GLY A 194 -12.35 -14.54 -17.72
N ALA A 195 -11.44 -15.26 -17.07
CA ALA A 195 -11.70 -16.57 -16.48
C ALA A 195 -11.44 -16.59 -14.97
N VAL A 196 -11.95 -17.64 -14.31
CA VAL A 196 -11.58 -17.98 -12.93
C VAL A 196 -10.43 -19.00 -12.98
N ALA A 197 -9.28 -18.63 -12.43
CA ALA A 197 -8.11 -19.50 -12.27
C ALA A 197 -7.96 -19.94 -10.80
N ARG A 198 -7.59 -21.20 -10.60
CA ARG A 198 -7.44 -21.82 -9.27
C ARG A 198 -6.03 -21.67 -8.71
#